data_AF-A0A929PB03-F1
#
_entry.id   AF-A0A929PB03-F1
#
_cell.length_a   1.000
_cell.length_b   1.000
_cell.length_c   1.000
_cell.angle_alpha   90.00
_cell.angle_beta   90.00
_cell.angle_gamma   90.00
#
_symmetry.space_group_name_H-M   'P 1'
#
loop_
_entity.id
_entity.type
_entity.pdbx_description
1 polymer ?
#
loop_
_entity_poly.entity_id
_entity_poly.type
_entity_poly.pdbx_seq_one_letter_code
_entity_poly.pdbx_strand_id
1 'polypeptide(L)'
;MKHLSFRVLFSCILLPPLLYILSLQGLETLFEKKWTAELQGVLISDSRSLLQGRIGIQDEIQQNIDRHLASLIALKWGVLPQIVVKTRTGSWLYPPSSQEALYPFDSDALHFEKPPPGPTEMIQVAQKNLEVMNQGLELSVIVQIARNTLLANSVLAFYIVVFASLLYRAYRVSAREAQQLSLRNQQALEAATSKLTATQQRLTDVTDTEKLQQDEIDRLQAELGLASDRVRATEDEALTEMEKLEKSLHENIALKEKLEDEVSRLAKELERIESSQKVPTKKQRQQINSITKRFKTLYKNLEIQPRAVEGFLSLQGDLQLRAEEFIHNMNENTNQLSVRRKVFSKKGVGPAFECEFGYRGRIYWRRGPGKRTQILVIGTKNSQTKDLAYLEGL
;
A
#
# COMPACT_ATOMS: atom_id res chain seq x y z
N MET A 1 31.00 -35.47 10.97
CA MET A 1 31.27 -36.42 9.88
C MET A 1 30.48 -36.16 8.58
N LYS A 2 29.69 -35.07 8.44
CA LYS A 2 28.91 -34.79 7.21
C LYS A 2 29.65 -34.04 6.09
N HIS A 3 30.89 -33.61 6.32
CA HIS A 3 31.59 -32.65 5.42
C HIS A 3 32.94 -33.15 4.89
N LEU A 4 33.40 -34.33 5.28
CA LEU A 4 34.57 -34.96 4.64
C LEU A 4 34.07 -35.77 3.46
N SER A 5 34.48 -35.40 2.25
CA SER A 5 34.16 -36.16 1.04
C SER A 5 34.66 -37.60 1.20
N PHE A 6 33.75 -38.57 1.13
CA PHE A 6 34.04 -39.99 1.25
C PHE A 6 35.17 -40.44 0.29
N ARG A 7 35.26 -39.78 -0.88
CA ARG A 7 36.32 -40.00 -1.88
C ARG A 7 37.71 -39.66 -1.34
N VAL A 8 37.84 -38.56 -0.60
CA VAL A 8 39.12 -38.13 -0.01
C VAL A 8 39.52 -39.08 1.11
N LEU A 9 38.56 -39.51 1.94
CA LEU A 9 38.82 -40.46 3.01
C LEU A 9 39.26 -41.84 2.46
N PHE A 10 38.55 -42.35 1.44
CA PHE A 10 38.90 -43.62 0.80
C PHE A 10 40.28 -43.57 0.13
N SER A 11 40.57 -42.52 -0.63
CA SER A 11 41.90 -42.34 -1.25
C SER A 11 43.01 -42.22 -0.20
N CYS A 12 42.74 -41.58 0.94
CA CYS A 12 43.73 -41.38 1.99
C CYS A 12 44.00 -42.65 2.82
N ILE A 13 43.10 -43.64 2.80
CA ILE A 13 43.24 -44.92 3.50
C ILE A 13 43.85 -46.00 2.60
N LEU A 14 43.43 -46.06 1.32
CA LEU A 14 43.87 -47.10 0.39
C LEU A 14 45.26 -46.84 -0.21
N LEU A 15 45.59 -45.57 -0.43
CA LEU A 15 46.80 -45.17 -1.16
C LEU A 15 48.11 -45.30 -0.35
N PRO A 16 48.17 -45.04 0.98
CA PRO A 16 49.40 -45.22 1.75
C PRO A 16 49.94 -46.66 1.76
N PRO A 17 49.13 -47.72 2.00
CA PRO A 17 49.63 -49.10 1.95
C PRO A 17 50.18 -49.49 0.57
N LEU A 18 49.53 -49.03 -0.50
CA LEU A 18 49.96 -49.31 -1.87
C LEU A 18 51.29 -48.63 -2.21
N LEU A 19 51.43 -47.35 -1.86
CA LEU A 19 52.70 -46.64 -2.04
C LEU A 19 53.83 -47.20 -1.16
N TYR A 20 53.51 -47.67 0.05
CA TYR A 20 54.47 -48.29 0.95
C TYR A 20 55.06 -49.58 0.34
N ILE A 21 54.22 -50.48 -0.17
CA ILE A 21 54.67 -51.72 -0.82
C ILE A 21 55.52 -51.41 -2.05
N LEU A 22 55.06 -50.49 -2.90
CA LEU A 22 55.77 -50.09 -4.11
C LEU A 22 57.14 -49.47 -3.79
N SER A 23 57.22 -48.65 -2.75
CA SER A 23 58.47 -48.00 -2.32
C SER A 23 59.45 -49.01 -1.73
N LEU A 24 58.97 -49.99 -0.95
CA LEU A 24 59.82 -51.04 -0.40
C LEU A 24 60.44 -51.90 -1.52
N GLN A 25 59.61 -52.34 -2.47
CA GLN A 25 60.06 -53.14 -3.61
C GLN A 25 61.02 -52.35 -4.53
N GLY A 26 60.76 -51.06 -4.71
CA GLY A 26 61.65 -50.16 -5.44
C GLY A 26 63.02 -50.05 -4.76
N LEU A 27 63.04 -49.86 -3.44
CA LEU A 27 64.29 -49.81 -2.67
C LEU A 27 65.07 -51.13 -2.73
N GLU A 28 64.40 -52.27 -2.59
CA GLU A 28 65.02 -53.60 -2.74
C GLU A 28 65.73 -53.74 -4.09
N THR A 29 65.04 -53.39 -5.18
CA THR A 29 65.59 -53.48 -6.55
C THR A 29 66.76 -52.51 -6.76
N LEU A 30 66.70 -51.32 -6.17
CA LEU A 30 67.79 -50.33 -6.26
C LEU A 30 69.03 -50.80 -5.50
N PHE A 31 68.87 -51.36 -4.30
CA PHE A 31 69.97 -51.92 -3.52
C PHE A 31 70.56 -53.15 -4.21
N GLU A 32 69.72 -54.05 -4.75
CA GLU A 32 70.17 -55.20 -5.52
C GLU A 32 71.06 -54.79 -6.70
N LYS A 33 70.60 -53.85 -7.53
CA LYS A 33 71.39 -53.39 -8.69
C LYS A 33 72.69 -52.70 -8.28
N LYS A 34 72.64 -51.83 -7.27
CA LYS A 34 73.81 -51.07 -6.82
C LYS A 34 74.86 -52.00 -6.20
N TRP A 35 74.45 -52.88 -5.29
CA TRP A 35 75.38 -53.80 -4.62
C TRP A 35 75.90 -54.89 -5.54
N THR A 36 75.11 -55.36 -6.50
CA THR A 36 75.62 -56.29 -7.53
C THR A 36 76.74 -55.63 -8.35
N ALA A 37 76.56 -54.38 -8.77
CA ALA A 37 77.58 -53.64 -9.52
C ALA A 37 78.84 -53.35 -8.69
N GLU A 38 78.69 -52.94 -7.44
CA GLU A 38 79.82 -52.67 -6.53
C GLU A 38 80.58 -53.95 -6.19
N LEU A 39 79.89 -55.06 -5.90
CA LEU A 39 80.50 -56.35 -5.60
C LEU A 39 81.20 -56.95 -6.82
N GLN A 40 80.61 -56.89 -8.02
CA GLN A 40 81.28 -57.34 -9.25
C GLN A 40 82.65 -56.68 -9.48
N GLY A 41 82.80 -55.41 -9.08
CA GLY A 41 84.07 -54.68 -9.19
C GLY A 41 85.12 -55.02 -8.13
N VAL A 42 84.70 -55.54 -6.97
CA VAL A 42 85.57 -55.75 -5.79
C VAL A 42 85.85 -57.24 -5.51
N LEU A 43 85.12 -58.16 -6.17
CA LEU A 43 85.19 -59.61 -5.90
C LEU A 43 86.59 -60.21 -6.06
N ILE A 44 87.41 -59.72 -6.99
CA ILE A 44 88.81 -60.15 -7.19
C ILE A 44 89.67 -58.89 -7.22
N SER A 45 90.31 -58.59 -6.09
CA SER A 45 91.12 -57.37 -5.96
C SER A 45 92.60 -57.65 -6.20
N ASP A 46 93.10 -58.86 -5.86
CA ASP A 46 94.51 -59.24 -6.03
C ASP A 46 94.71 -60.55 -6.80
N SER A 47 94.54 -60.47 -8.12
CA SER A 47 94.80 -61.60 -9.03
C SER A 47 96.22 -62.19 -8.92
N ARG A 48 97.22 -61.43 -8.44
CA ARG A 48 98.60 -61.93 -8.33
C ARG A 48 98.77 -62.82 -7.10
N SER A 49 98.15 -62.46 -5.98
CA SER A 49 98.20 -63.27 -4.75
C SER A 49 97.42 -64.58 -4.87
N LEU A 50 96.33 -64.59 -5.66
CA LEU A 50 95.57 -65.81 -5.99
C LEU A 50 96.35 -66.79 -6.87
N LEU A 51 97.05 -66.29 -7.90
CA LEU A 51 97.83 -67.12 -8.82
C LEU A 51 99.11 -67.67 -8.17
N GLN A 52 99.62 -67.01 -7.13
CA GLN A 52 100.74 -67.50 -6.32
C GLN A 52 100.31 -68.47 -5.22
N GLY A 53 98.99 -68.66 -5.03
CA GLY A 53 98.43 -69.57 -4.03
C GLY A 53 98.66 -69.13 -2.58
N ARG A 54 98.92 -67.84 -2.36
CA ARG A 54 99.12 -67.26 -1.02
C ARG A 54 97.82 -67.19 -0.23
N ILE A 55 96.69 -67.06 -0.94
CA ILE A 55 95.34 -66.96 -0.39
C ILE A 55 94.40 -67.82 -1.26
N GLY A 56 93.43 -68.48 -0.64
CA GLY A 56 92.38 -69.21 -1.36
C GLY A 56 91.36 -68.25 -1.96
N ILE A 57 90.84 -68.55 -3.16
CA ILE A 57 89.82 -67.73 -3.82
C ILE A 57 88.53 -67.60 -2.98
N GLN A 58 88.22 -68.61 -2.17
CA GLN A 58 87.09 -68.59 -1.23
C GLN A 58 87.33 -67.59 -0.08
N ASP A 59 88.54 -67.58 0.48
CA ASP A 59 88.92 -66.70 1.60
C ASP A 59 88.99 -65.23 1.15
N GLU A 60 89.48 -64.95 -0.07
CA GLU A 60 89.51 -63.58 -0.62
C GLU A 60 88.09 -63.07 -0.91
N ILE A 61 87.23 -63.90 -1.51
CA ILE A 61 85.82 -63.55 -1.76
C ILE A 61 85.11 -63.28 -0.43
N GLN A 62 85.32 -64.12 0.59
CA GLN A 62 84.74 -63.93 1.92
C GLN A 62 85.22 -62.63 2.56
N GLN A 63 86.54 -62.38 2.60
CA GLN A 63 87.09 -61.18 3.22
C GLN A 63 86.64 -59.89 2.51
N ASN A 64 86.53 -59.91 1.18
CA ASN A 64 86.08 -58.76 0.40
C ASN A 64 84.57 -58.51 0.57
N ILE A 65 83.75 -59.56 0.62
CA ILE A 65 82.31 -59.46 0.91
C ILE A 65 82.11 -58.95 2.34
N ASP A 66 82.79 -59.51 3.34
CA ASP A 66 82.63 -59.12 4.74
C ASP A 66 83.09 -57.68 4.98
N ARG A 67 84.20 -57.25 4.35
CA ARG A 67 84.68 -55.85 4.40
C ARG A 67 83.67 -54.89 3.74
N HIS A 68 83.07 -55.29 2.62
CA HIS A 68 82.06 -54.47 1.95
C HIS A 68 80.77 -54.39 2.78
N LEU A 69 80.29 -55.51 3.33
CA LEU A 69 79.11 -55.56 4.20
C LEU A 69 79.29 -54.75 5.49
N ALA A 70 80.47 -54.83 6.13
CA ALA A 70 80.78 -54.06 7.35
C ALA A 70 80.75 -52.54 7.12
N SER A 71 81.06 -52.09 5.90
CA SER A 71 81.04 -50.67 5.53
C SER A 71 79.63 -50.11 5.30
N LEU A 72 78.61 -50.97 5.14
CA LEU A 72 77.27 -50.55 4.76
C LEU A 72 76.42 -50.18 5.98
N ILE A 73 76.11 -48.88 6.09
CA ILE A 73 75.13 -48.35 7.07
C ILE A 73 73.74 -48.99 6.88
N ALA A 74 73.44 -49.46 5.66
CA ALA A 74 72.19 -50.15 5.32
C ALA A 74 71.96 -51.43 6.13
N LEU A 75 73.02 -52.14 6.55
CA LEU A 75 72.90 -53.33 7.41
C LEU A 75 72.37 -52.95 8.80
N LYS A 76 72.85 -51.82 9.35
CA LYS A 76 72.36 -51.26 10.63
C LYS A 76 70.90 -50.81 10.57
N TRP A 77 70.42 -50.50 9.37
CA TRP A 77 69.04 -50.07 9.13
C TRP A 77 68.10 -51.25 8.85
N GLY A 78 68.62 -52.49 8.92
CA GLY A 78 67.87 -53.73 8.83
C GLY A 78 67.72 -54.29 7.42
N VAL A 79 68.51 -53.81 6.46
CA VAL A 79 68.56 -54.42 5.12
C VAL A 79 69.44 -55.67 5.20
N LEU A 80 68.85 -56.84 4.90
CA LEU A 80 69.55 -58.12 4.93
C LEU A 80 69.89 -58.54 3.49
N PRO A 81 71.15 -58.37 3.04
CA PRO A 81 71.60 -58.92 1.77
C PRO A 81 71.85 -60.42 1.91
N GLN A 82 71.20 -61.20 1.08
CA GLN A 82 71.55 -62.60 0.83
C GLN A 82 72.46 -62.64 -0.41
N ILE A 83 73.76 -62.73 -0.18
CA ILE A 83 74.77 -62.79 -1.26
C ILE A 83 75.08 -64.25 -1.53
N VAL A 84 74.98 -64.65 -2.79
CA VAL A 84 75.32 -65.99 -3.26
C VAL A 84 76.29 -65.87 -4.42
N VAL A 85 77.46 -66.49 -4.28
CA VAL A 85 78.48 -66.58 -5.34
C VAL A 85 78.58 -68.02 -5.81
N LYS A 86 78.38 -68.24 -7.11
CA LYS A 86 78.48 -69.56 -7.75
C LYS A 86 79.43 -69.51 -8.92
N THR A 87 80.06 -70.64 -9.23
CA THR A 87 80.73 -70.83 -10.52
C THR A 87 79.68 -71.13 -11.61
N ARG A 88 79.99 -70.89 -12.89
CA ARG A 88 79.09 -71.29 -14.01
C ARG A 88 78.78 -72.79 -14.04
N THR A 89 79.65 -73.59 -13.44
CA THR A 89 79.50 -75.05 -13.28
C THR A 89 78.58 -75.43 -12.11
N GLY A 90 78.04 -74.46 -11.37
CA GLY A 90 77.10 -74.66 -10.27
C GLY A 90 77.73 -74.92 -8.90
N SER A 91 79.05 -74.74 -8.77
CA SER A 91 79.76 -74.90 -7.48
C SER A 91 79.56 -73.67 -6.59
N TRP A 92 79.22 -73.89 -5.32
CA TRP A 92 78.98 -72.82 -4.35
C TRP A 92 80.31 -72.33 -3.77
N LEU A 93 80.56 -71.02 -3.90
CA LEU A 93 81.78 -70.37 -3.38
C LEU A 93 81.50 -69.56 -2.11
N TYR A 94 80.31 -68.98 -1.98
CA TYR A 94 79.88 -68.22 -0.82
C TYR A 94 78.35 -68.29 -0.66
N PRO A 95 77.80 -68.43 0.57
CA PRO A 95 78.51 -68.64 1.84
C PRO A 95 79.13 -70.06 1.96
N PRO A 96 80.15 -70.28 2.82
CA PRO A 96 80.69 -71.61 3.07
C PRO A 96 79.56 -72.53 3.53
N SER A 97 79.46 -73.71 2.93
CA SER A 97 78.36 -74.66 3.07
C SER A 97 77.87 -74.82 4.52
N SER A 98 76.69 -74.26 4.82
CA SER A 98 75.61 -74.62 5.76
C SER A 98 75.83 -75.40 7.08
N GLN A 99 77.05 -75.76 7.48
CA GLN A 99 77.35 -76.36 8.80
C GLN A 99 77.95 -75.36 9.79
N GLU A 100 78.45 -74.20 9.33
CA GLU A 100 79.05 -73.17 10.20
C GLU A 100 78.23 -71.87 10.29
N ALA A 101 77.19 -71.71 9.46
CA ALA A 101 76.44 -70.45 9.31
C ALA A 101 75.18 -70.34 10.19
N LEU A 102 75.14 -70.97 11.37
CA LEU A 102 73.99 -70.87 12.28
C LEU A 102 74.12 -69.78 13.37
N TYR A 103 75.17 -68.97 13.34
CA TYR A 103 75.30 -67.85 14.27
C TYR A 103 75.13 -66.50 13.56
N PRO A 104 74.19 -65.66 14.02
CA PRO A 104 74.06 -64.29 13.53
C PRO A 104 75.28 -63.50 13.95
N PHE A 105 76.07 -63.08 12.95
CA PHE A 105 77.05 -61.98 12.97
C PHE A 105 77.45 -61.46 14.37
N ASP A 106 78.22 -62.25 15.10
CA ASP A 106 78.87 -61.82 16.34
C ASP A 106 80.16 -61.10 15.94
N SER A 107 80.24 -59.81 16.23
CA SER A 107 81.35 -58.93 15.82
C SER A 107 82.69 -59.22 16.51
N ASP A 108 82.75 -60.24 17.38
CA ASP A 108 83.91 -60.57 18.22
C ASP A 108 84.50 -61.97 17.94
N ALA A 109 84.18 -62.59 16.79
CA ALA A 109 84.86 -63.80 16.37
C ALA A 109 86.30 -63.49 15.91
N LEU A 110 87.25 -63.66 16.84
CA LEU A 110 88.70 -63.64 16.64
C LEU A 110 89.09 -64.39 15.34
N HIS A 111 89.64 -63.63 14.38
CA HIS A 111 90.30 -64.17 13.20
C HIS A 111 91.44 -65.11 13.64
N PHE A 112 91.24 -66.42 13.55
CA PHE A 112 92.35 -67.36 13.56
C PHE A 112 93.11 -67.17 12.24
N GLU A 113 94.20 -66.41 12.27
CA GLU A 113 95.19 -66.35 11.20
C GLU A 113 95.71 -67.78 10.98
N LYS A 114 95.24 -68.41 9.90
CA LYS A 114 95.78 -69.69 9.45
C LYS A 114 97.27 -69.43 9.12
N PRO A 115 98.21 -70.26 9.62
CA PRO A 115 99.62 -70.08 9.29
C PRO A 115 99.79 -70.14 7.76
N PRO A 116 100.75 -69.37 7.20
CA PRO A 116 100.94 -69.31 5.75
C PRO A 116 101.17 -70.73 5.20
N PRO A 117 100.46 -71.11 4.12
CA PRO A 117 100.53 -72.46 3.57
C PRO A 117 101.96 -72.81 3.15
N GLY A 118 102.37 -74.06 3.34
CA GLY A 118 103.69 -74.53 2.89
C GLY A 118 103.85 -74.41 1.35
N PRO A 119 105.08 -74.45 0.80
CA PRO A 119 105.32 -74.28 -0.64
C PRO A 119 104.52 -75.26 -1.53
N THR A 120 104.33 -76.51 -1.08
CA THR A 120 103.53 -77.52 -1.80
C THR A 120 102.03 -77.21 -1.73
N GLU A 121 101.57 -76.66 -0.62
CA GLU A 121 100.17 -76.25 -0.42
C GLU A 121 99.84 -75.01 -1.25
N MET A 122 100.77 -74.05 -1.37
CA MET A 122 100.62 -72.89 -2.24
C MET A 122 100.40 -73.29 -3.71
N ILE A 123 101.12 -74.30 -4.22
CA ILE A 123 100.93 -74.78 -5.60
C ILE A 123 99.53 -75.39 -5.79
N GLN A 124 99.06 -76.19 -4.82
CA GLN A 124 97.72 -76.79 -4.87
C GLN A 124 96.61 -75.74 -4.79
N VAL A 125 96.76 -74.74 -3.91
CA VAL A 125 95.83 -73.62 -3.79
C VAL A 125 95.82 -72.78 -5.07
N ALA A 126 96.98 -72.49 -5.67
CA ALA A 126 97.08 -71.77 -6.94
C ALA A 126 96.40 -72.51 -8.10
N GLN A 127 96.58 -73.84 -8.19
CA GLN A 127 95.95 -74.66 -9.22
C GLN A 127 94.43 -74.67 -9.07
N LYS A 128 93.93 -74.82 -7.84
CA LYS A 128 92.49 -74.77 -7.53
C LYS A 128 91.89 -73.39 -7.81
N ASN A 129 92.61 -72.32 -7.47
CA ASN A 129 92.20 -70.94 -7.76
C ASN A 129 92.08 -70.71 -9.27
N LEU A 130 93.06 -71.17 -10.06
CA LEU A 130 93.05 -71.04 -11.51
C LEU A 130 91.88 -71.80 -12.15
N GLU A 131 91.57 -73.00 -11.65
CA GLU A 131 90.43 -73.79 -12.10
C GLU A 131 89.11 -73.04 -11.86
N VAL A 132 88.92 -72.47 -10.67
CA VAL A 132 87.73 -71.69 -10.32
C VAL A 132 87.63 -70.40 -11.16
N MET A 133 88.74 -69.70 -11.39
CA MET A 133 88.77 -68.50 -12.22
C MET A 133 88.39 -68.79 -13.68
N ASN A 134 88.86 -69.90 -14.24
CA ASN A 134 88.56 -70.31 -15.61
C ASN A 134 87.08 -70.73 -15.80
N GLN A 135 86.41 -71.20 -14.74
CA GLN A 135 84.99 -71.53 -14.78
C GLN A 135 84.08 -70.29 -14.83
N GLY A 136 84.59 -69.12 -14.45
CA GLY A 136 83.83 -67.87 -14.38
C GLY A 136 82.91 -67.81 -13.16
N LEU A 137 82.80 -66.60 -12.59
CA LEU A 137 82.01 -66.32 -11.38
C LEU A 137 80.68 -65.68 -11.76
N GLU A 138 79.59 -66.24 -11.25
CA GLU A 138 78.25 -65.66 -11.30
C GLU A 138 77.88 -65.16 -9.90
N LEU A 139 77.68 -63.84 -9.81
CA LEU A 139 77.23 -63.17 -8.60
C LEU A 139 75.73 -62.97 -8.66
N SER A 140 75.02 -63.53 -7.68
CA SER A 140 73.61 -63.21 -7.42
C SER A 140 73.47 -62.59 -6.03
N VAL A 141 73.02 -61.35 -5.98
CA VAL A 141 72.72 -60.63 -4.73
C VAL A 141 71.22 -60.50 -4.63
N ILE A 142 70.61 -61.04 -3.58
CA ILE A 142 69.19 -60.85 -3.30
C ILE A 142 69.09 -59.98 -2.05
N VAL A 143 68.39 -58.86 -2.13
CA VAL A 143 68.20 -57.96 -0.98
C VAL A 143 66.79 -58.11 -0.46
N GLN A 144 66.63 -58.49 0.80
CA GLN A 144 65.33 -58.53 1.46
C GLN A 144 65.29 -57.50 2.58
N ILE A 145 64.31 -56.59 2.52
CA ILE A 145 64.04 -55.67 3.62
C ILE A 145 62.99 -56.33 4.52
N ALA A 146 63.42 -56.81 5.70
CA ALA A 146 62.50 -57.43 6.63
C ALA A 146 61.39 -56.43 7.05
N ARG A 147 60.17 -56.95 7.16
CA ARG A 147 59.03 -56.20 7.72
C ARG A 147 59.33 -55.99 9.21
N ASN A 148 59.31 -54.74 9.69
CA ASN A 148 59.74 -54.28 11.02
C ASN A 148 61.18 -53.75 11.15
N THR A 149 61.84 -53.44 10.03
CA THR A 149 63.14 -52.73 10.06
C THR A 149 62.93 -51.23 10.27
N LEU A 150 63.94 -50.53 10.79
CA LEU A 150 63.87 -49.08 11.00
C LEU A 150 63.59 -48.33 9.69
N LEU A 151 64.16 -48.80 8.58
CA LEU A 151 63.91 -48.24 7.25
C LEU A 151 62.43 -48.42 6.84
N ALA A 152 61.90 -49.64 6.96
CA ALA A 152 60.50 -49.92 6.66
C ALA A 152 59.54 -49.09 7.53
N ASN A 153 59.79 -49.03 8.85
CA ASN A 153 58.98 -48.27 9.78
C ASN A 153 59.07 -46.75 9.54
N SER A 154 60.24 -46.23 9.11
CA SER A 154 60.43 -44.83 8.74
C SER A 154 59.63 -44.45 7.49
N VAL A 155 59.67 -45.29 6.44
CA VAL A 155 58.87 -45.08 5.22
C VAL A 155 57.38 -45.11 5.53
N LEU A 156 56.93 -46.06 6.37
CA LEU A 156 55.54 -46.14 6.81
C LEU A 156 55.11 -44.88 7.58
N ALA A 157 55.92 -44.45 8.56
CA ALA A 157 55.65 -43.27 9.37
C ALA A 157 55.59 -42.00 8.51
N PHE A 158 56.48 -41.87 7.53
CA PHE A 158 56.48 -40.76 6.58
C PHE A 158 55.16 -40.67 5.83
N TYR A 159 54.68 -41.79 5.27
CA TYR A 159 53.39 -41.80 4.57
C TYR A 159 52.23 -41.49 5.52
N ILE A 160 52.18 -42.08 6.72
CA ILE A 160 51.12 -41.79 7.70
C ILE A 160 51.05 -40.28 7.99
N VAL A 161 52.19 -39.63 8.22
CA VAL A 161 52.23 -38.18 8.51
C VAL A 161 51.77 -37.36 7.32
N VAL A 162 52.23 -37.68 6.10
CA VAL A 162 51.83 -36.96 4.87
C VAL A 162 50.32 -37.05 4.64
N PHE A 163 49.75 -38.26 4.74
CA PHE A 163 48.33 -38.49 4.53
C PHE A 163 47.47 -37.92 5.67
N ALA A 164 47.90 -38.04 6.93
CA ALA A 164 47.21 -37.41 8.06
C ALA A 164 47.19 -35.87 7.93
N SER A 165 48.29 -35.26 7.49
CA SER A 165 48.38 -33.82 7.24
C SER A 165 47.43 -33.37 6.12
N LEU A 166 47.35 -34.14 5.03
CA LEU A 166 46.44 -33.88 3.91
C LEU A 166 44.98 -33.97 4.36
N LEU A 167 44.62 -34.99 5.14
CA LEU A 167 43.28 -35.16 5.70
C LEU A 167 42.93 -34.02 6.68
N TYR A 168 43.87 -33.62 7.54
CA TYR A 168 43.69 -32.50 8.46
C TYR A 168 43.42 -31.18 7.72
N ARG A 169 44.17 -30.90 6.64
CA ARG A 169 43.95 -29.73 5.79
C ARG A 169 42.57 -29.76 5.11
N ALA A 170 42.21 -30.90 4.52
CA ALA A 170 40.89 -31.07 3.88
C ALA A 170 39.75 -30.87 4.90
N TYR A 171 39.88 -31.46 6.09
CA TYR A 171 38.91 -31.28 7.18
C TYR A 171 38.77 -29.81 7.59
N ARG A 172 39.87 -29.08 7.76
CA ARG A 172 39.83 -27.66 8.13
C ARG A 172 39.11 -26.80 7.09
N VAL A 173 39.35 -27.05 5.80
CA VAL A 173 38.68 -26.31 4.72
C VAL A 173 37.18 -26.61 4.73
N SER A 174 36.80 -27.88 4.74
CA SER A 174 35.40 -28.29 4.74
C SER A 174 34.64 -27.85 6.01
N ALA A 175 35.31 -27.77 7.16
CA ALA A 175 34.71 -27.25 8.39
C ALA A 175 34.40 -25.74 8.29
N ARG A 176 35.29 -24.96 7.66
CA ARG A 176 35.06 -23.52 7.44
C ARG A 176 33.91 -23.28 6.46
N GLU A 177 33.86 -24.04 5.37
CA GLU A 177 32.75 -23.96 4.40
C GLU A 177 31.41 -24.32 5.04
N ALA A 178 31.38 -25.36 5.88
CA ALA A 178 30.17 -25.75 6.60
C ALA A 178 29.68 -24.65 7.55
N GLN A 179 30.60 -23.97 8.26
CA GLN A 179 30.27 -22.84 9.13
C GLN A 179 29.71 -21.64 8.34
N GLN A 180 30.33 -21.32 7.19
CA GLN A 180 29.83 -20.25 6.33
C GLN A 180 28.45 -20.57 5.75
N LEU A 181 28.23 -21.83 5.35
CA LEU A 181 26.93 -22.27 4.86
C LEU A 181 25.86 -22.20 5.95
N SER A 182 26.19 -22.61 7.19
CA SER A 182 25.24 -22.51 8.30
C SER A 182 24.89 -21.07 8.64
N LEU A 183 25.87 -20.15 8.62
CA LEU A 183 25.63 -18.72 8.83
C LEU A 183 24.73 -18.13 7.73
N ARG A 184 24.99 -18.46 6.46
CA ARG A 184 24.13 -18.02 5.35
C ARG A 184 22.71 -18.57 5.46
N ASN A 185 22.56 -19.84 5.82
CA ASN A 185 21.25 -20.44 6.01
C ASN A 185 20.49 -19.81 7.17
N GLN A 186 21.17 -19.50 8.29
CA GLN A 186 20.57 -18.77 9.42
C GLN A 186 20.13 -17.36 9.01
N GLN A 187 20.99 -16.60 8.34
CA GLN A 187 20.64 -15.27 7.83
C GLN A 187 19.46 -15.31 6.85
N ALA A 188 19.41 -16.30 5.96
CA ALA A 188 18.29 -16.49 5.05
C ALA A 188 17.00 -16.84 5.79
N LEU A 189 17.08 -17.67 6.84
CA LEU A 189 15.94 -18.01 7.70
C LEU A 189 15.44 -16.76 8.43
N GLU A 190 16.33 -15.97 9.04
CA GLU A 190 16.01 -14.71 9.74
C GLU A 190 15.40 -13.67 8.78
N ALA A 191 15.92 -13.57 7.56
CA ALA A 191 15.34 -12.70 6.54
C ALA A 191 13.95 -13.18 6.08
N ALA A 192 13.73 -14.49 6.02
CA ALA A 192 12.43 -15.05 5.68
C ALA A 192 11.42 -14.87 6.82
N THR A 193 11.82 -15.10 8.07
CA THR A 193 10.95 -14.93 9.24
C THR A 193 10.57 -13.47 9.44
N SER A 194 11.51 -12.53 9.30
CA SER A 194 11.20 -11.08 9.39
C SER A 194 10.25 -10.60 8.29
N LYS A 195 10.36 -11.12 7.07
CA LYS A 195 9.38 -10.83 6.01
C LYS A 195 8.00 -11.40 6.34
N LEU A 196 7.96 -12.61 6.89
CA LEU A 196 6.70 -13.26 7.27
C LEU A 196 6.02 -12.48 8.40
N THR A 197 6.75 -12.09 9.44
CA THR A 197 6.20 -11.28 10.55
C THR A 197 5.73 -9.90 10.07
N ALA A 198 6.50 -9.22 9.21
CA ALA A 198 6.07 -7.95 8.64
C ALA A 198 4.81 -8.07 7.77
N THR A 199 4.67 -9.18 7.03
CA THR A 199 3.47 -9.45 6.22
C THR A 199 2.28 -9.79 7.10
N GLN A 200 2.49 -10.59 8.15
CA GLN A 200 1.48 -10.90 9.15
C GLN A 200 0.95 -9.63 9.81
N GLN A 201 1.84 -8.71 10.20
CA GLN A 201 1.46 -7.44 10.82
C GLN A 201 0.68 -6.53 9.86
N ARG A 202 1.08 -6.47 8.59
CA ARG A 202 0.29 -5.74 7.58
C ARG A 202 -1.11 -6.33 7.39
N LEU A 203 -1.24 -7.66 7.43
CA LEU A 203 -2.54 -8.32 7.34
C LEU A 203 -3.41 -8.01 8.55
N THR A 204 -2.85 -8.00 9.76
CA THR A 204 -3.60 -7.60 10.96
C THR A 204 -4.04 -6.15 10.88
N ASP A 205 -3.14 -5.24 10.46
CA ASP A 205 -3.47 -3.83 10.32
C ASP A 205 -4.60 -3.62 9.29
N VAL A 206 -4.53 -4.28 8.13
CA VAL A 206 -5.58 -4.23 7.10
C VAL A 206 -6.90 -4.78 7.65
N THR A 207 -6.85 -5.92 8.34
CA THR A 207 -8.05 -6.54 8.94
C THR A 207 -8.71 -5.61 9.95
N ASP A 208 -7.92 -4.91 10.76
CA ASP A 208 -8.44 -3.95 11.74
C ASP A 208 -9.02 -2.70 11.04
N THR A 209 -8.40 -2.23 9.95
CA THR A 209 -8.98 -1.14 9.15
C THR A 209 -10.28 -1.55 8.45
N GLU A 210 -10.38 -2.78 7.93
CA GLU A 210 -11.61 -3.29 7.32
C GLU A 210 -12.75 -3.35 8.36
N LYS A 211 -12.46 -3.79 9.59
CA LYS A 211 -13.46 -3.76 10.67
C LYS A 211 -13.94 -2.36 10.98
N LEU A 212 -13.03 -1.39 11.11
CA LEU A 212 -13.41 0.01 11.34
C LEU A 212 -14.27 0.58 10.21
N GLN A 213 -13.95 0.24 8.95
CA GLN A 213 -14.75 0.65 7.80
C GLN A 213 -16.12 -0.01 7.80
N GLN A 214 -16.20 -1.30 8.15
CA GLN A 214 -17.47 -2.01 8.26
C GLN A 214 -18.36 -1.41 9.36
N ASP A 215 -17.80 -1.10 10.52
CA ASP A 215 -18.53 -0.46 11.62
C ASP A 215 -19.07 0.92 11.21
N GLU A 216 -18.29 1.71 10.46
CA GLU A 216 -18.75 3.02 9.96
C GLU A 216 -19.83 2.87 8.88
N ILE A 217 -19.74 1.86 8.00
CA ILE A 217 -20.79 1.55 7.03
C ILE A 217 -22.09 1.18 7.76
N ASP A 218 -22.02 0.31 8.76
CA ASP A 218 -23.18 -0.12 9.54
C ASP A 218 -23.83 1.06 10.27
N ARG A 219 -23.01 1.97 10.82
CA ARG A 219 -23.47 3.21 11.44
C ARG A 219 -24.17 4.13 10.44
N LEU A 220 -23.57 4.35 9.26
CA LEU A 220 -24.16 5.19 8.21
C LEU A 220 -25.46 4.59 7.67
N GLN A 221 -25.54 3.26 7.54
CA GLN A 221 -26.78 2.57 7.17
C GLN A 221 -27.87 2.77 8.23
N ALA A 222 -27.52 2.67 9.52
CA ALA A 222 -28.46 2.92 10.61
C ALA A 222 -28.95 4.39 10.62
N GLU A 223 -28.05 5.36 10.42
CA GLU A 223 -28.39 6.77 10.35
C GLU A 223 -29.29 7.08 9.14
N LEU A 224 -29.00 6.48 7.98
CA LEU A 224 -29.80 6.62 6.77
C LEU A 224 -31.18 5.97 6.93
N GLY A 225 -31.27 4.84 7.63
CA GLY A 225 -32.54 4.22 8.03
C GLY A 225 -33.38 5.16 8.89
N LEU A 226 -32.80 5.71 9.96
CA LEU A 226 -33.48 6.68 10.84
C LEU A 226 -33.92 7.95 10.09
N ALA A 227 -33.09 8.46 9.18
CA ALA A 227 -33.42 9.61 8.36
C ALA A 227 -34.58 9.29 7.40
N SER A 228 -34.54 8.13 6.75
CA SER A 228 -35.62 7.65 5.87
C SER A 228 -36.94 7.50 6.63
N ASP A 229 -36.91 6.94 7.83
CA ASP A 229 -38.11 6.77 8.67
C ASP A 229 -38.67 8.12 9.13
N ARG A 230 -37.80 9.09 9.46
CA ARG A 230 -38.23 10.47 9.76
C ARG A 230 -38.88 11.13 8.56
N VAL A 231 -38.30 11.00 7.37
CA VAL A 231 -38.87 11.55 6.13
C VAL A 231 -40.24 10.95 5.87
N ARG A 232 -40.37 9.61 5.99
CA ARG A 232 -41.68 8.94 5.85
C ARG A 232 -42.69 9.44 6.88
N ALA A 233 -42.31 9.56 8.14
CA ALA A 233 -43.21 10.08 9.17
C ALA A 233 -43.65 11.53 8.91
N THR A 234 -42.74 12.39 8.44
CA THR A 234 -43.06 13.78 8.06
C THR A 234 -43.92 13.83 6.79
N GLU A 235 -43.68 12.96 5.82
CA GLU A 235 -44.49 12.83 4.61
C GLU A 235 -45.91 12.38 4.97
N ASP A 236 -46.06 11.35 5.80
CA ASP A 236 -47.36 10.88 6.29
C ASP A 236 -48.10 11.97 7.07
N GLU A 237 -47.41 12.69 7.97
CA GLU A 237 -47.99 13.82 8.70
C GLU A 237 -48.46 14.92 7.73
N ALA A 238 -47.63 15.30 6.76
CA ALA A 238 -47.99 16.29 5.74
C ALA A 238 -49.18 15.84 4.88
N LEU A 239 -49.26 14.57 4.51
CA LEU A 239 -50.39 14.00 3.78
C LEU A 239 -51.67 14.09 4.62
N THR A 240 -51.63 13.75 5.92
CA THR A 240 -52.80 13.89 6.79
C THR A 240 -53.25 15.33 6.96
N GLU A 241 -52.33 16.29 7.02
CA GLU A 241 -52.67 17.72 7.05
C GLU A 241 -53.25 18.19 5.70
N MET A 242 -52.73 17.70 4.57
CA MET A 242 -53.32 17.95 3.26
C MET A 242 -54.75 17.41 3.16
N GLU A 243 -55.02 16.20 3.63
CA GLU A 243 -56.38 15.63 3.67
C GLU A 243 -57.33 16.48 4.53
N LYS A 244 -56.87 16.96 5.70
CA LYS A 244 -57.67 17.88 6.55
C LYS A 244 -57.95 19.20 5.86
N LEU A 245 -56.94 19.80 5.21
CA LEU A 245 -57.08 21.05 4.47
C LEU A 245 -58.02 20.87 3.27
N GLU A 246 -57.93 19.75 2.55
CA GLU A 246 -58.83 19.43 1.43
C GLU A 246 -60.27 19.29 1.90
N LYS A 247 -60.50 18.62 3.03
CA LYS A 247 -61.82 18.51 3.65
C LYS A 247 -62.37 19.88 4.07
N SER A 248 -61.56 20.70 4.73
CA SER A 248 -61.94 22.06 5.12
C SER A 248 -62.20 22.97 3.91
N LEU A 249 -61.46 22.78 2.82
CA LEU A 249 -61.69 23.48 1.56
C LEU A 249 -63.02 23.08 0.94
N HIS A 250 -63.34 21.78 0.89
CA HIS A 250 -64.64 21.30 0.41
C HIS A 250 -65.80 21.84 1.25
N GLU A 251 -65.66 21.86 2.58
CA GLU A 251 -66.65 22.46 3.49
C GLU A 251 -66.83 23.97 3.22
N ASN A 252 -65.74 24.71 2.99
CA ASN A 252 -65.78 26.12 2.61
C ASN A 252 -66.39 26.37 1.24
N ILE A 253 -66.10 25.54 0.24
CA ILE A 253 -66.71 25.61 -1.09
C ILE A 253 -68.22 25.39 -0.97
N ALA A 254 -68.65 24.34 -0.27
CA ALA A 254 -70.06 24.07 -0.05
C ALA A 254 -70.76 25.21 0.73
N LEU A 255 -70.06 25.84 1.68
CA LEU A 255 -70.57 27.02 2.38
C LEU A 255 -70.69 28.23 1.44
N LYS A 256 -69.69 28.46 0.59
CA LYS A 256 -69.71 29.53 -0.42
C LYS A 256 -70.84 29.33 -1.43
N GLU A 257 -71.04 28.13 -1.96
CA GLU A 257 -72.15 27.82 -2.86
C GLU A 257 -73.51 28.14 -2.20
N LYS A 258 -73.70 27.72 -0.94
CA LYS A 258 -74.92 28.08 -0.18
C LYS A 258 -75.09 29.59 0.00
N LEU A 259 -74.00 30.30 0.30
CA LEU A 259 -74.02 31.76 0.42
C LEU A 259 -74.29 32.44 -0.92
N GLU A 260 -73.73 31.95 -2.03
CA GLU A 260 -73.98 32.46 -3.38
C GLU A 260 -75.44 32.23 -3.80
N ASP A 261 -76.02 31.06 -3.49
CA ASP A 261 -77.43 30.78 -3.66
C ASP A 261 -78.31 31.73 -2.85
N GLU A 262 -77.93 31.98 -1.59
CA GLU A 262 -78.63 32.91 -0.70
C GLU A 262 -78.50 34.36 -1.18
N VAL A 263 -77.32 34.78 -1.64
CA VAL A 263 -77.09 36.08 -2.26
C VAL A 263 -77.89 36.21 -3.55
N SER A 264 -77.96 35.17 -4.37
CA SER A 264 -78.77 35.15 -5.60
C SER A 264 -80.27 35.26 -5.28
N ARG A 265 -80.74 34.57 -4.23
CA ARG A 265 -82.12 34.68 -3.72
C ARG A 265 -82.39 36.10 -3.21
N LEU A 266 -81.52 36.64 -2.37
CA LEU A 266 -81.62 38.00 -1.83
C LEU A 266 -81.54 39.05 -2.95
N ALA A 267 -80.70 38.85 -3.96
CA ALA A 267 -80.60 39.73 -5.12
C ALA A 267 -81.89 39.73 -5.95
N LYS A 268 -82.52 38.56 -6.15
CA LYS A 268 -83.85 38.46 -6.79
C LYS A 268 -84.94 39.13 -5.95
N GLU A 269 -84.89 39.01 -4.62
CA GLU A 269 -85.79 39.74 -3.72
C GLU A 269 -85.55 41.24 -3.77
N LEU A 270 -84.29 41.67 -3.79
CA LEU A 270 -83.91 43.07 -3.91
C LEU A 270 -84.32 43.63 -5.27
N GLU A 271 -84.19 42.88 -6.37
CA GLU A 271 -84.64 43.27 -7.71
C GLU A 271 -86.17 43.42 -7.74
N ARG A 272 -86.92 42.53 -7.07
CA ARG A 272 -88.36 42.71 -6.88
C ARG A 272 -88.68 44.01 -6.12
N ILE A 273 -87.93 44.32 -5.07
CA ILE A 273 -88.11 45.57 -4.30
C ILE A 273 -87.66 46.80 -5.09
N GLU A 274 -86.56 46.75 -5.83
CA GLU A 274 -86.07 47.86 -6.66
C GLU A 274 -86.96 48.10 -7.89
N SER A 275 -87.53 47.06 -8.49
CA SER A 275 -88.54 47.19 -9.55
C SER A 275 -89.79 47.94 -9.07
N SER A 276 -90.05 47.93 -7.76
CA SER A 276 -91.12 48.72 -7.13
C SER A 276 -90.70 50.16 -6.78
N GLN A 277 -89.41 50.53 -6.86
CA GLN A 277 -88.90 51.83 -6.42
C GLN A 277 -88.16 52.69 -7.49
N LYS A 278 -87.85 52.17 -8.69
CA LYS A 278 -87.03 52.90 -9.70
C LYS A 278 -87.80 53.45 -10.91
N VAL A 279 -88.91 54.16 -10.69
CA VAL A 279 -89.43 55.11 -11.71
C VAL A 279 -89.72 56.46 -11.04
N PRO A 280 -88.99 57.55 -11.37
CA PRO A 280 -89.40 58.89 -10.94
C PRO A 280 -90.77 59.18 -11.57
N THR A 281 -91.78 59.31 -10.71
CA THR A 281 -93.17 59.47 -11.13
C THR A 281 -93.31 60.66 -12.11
N LYS A 282 -94.15 60.50 -13.14
CA LYS A 282 -94.52 61.56 -14.12
C LYS A 282 -94.91 62.89 -13.44
N LYS A 283 -95.41 62.81 -12.21
CA LYS A 283 -95.76 63.91 -11.30
C LYS A 283 -94.54 64.76 -10.87
N GLN A 284 -93.41 64.13 -10.56
CA GLN A 284 -92.19 64.81 -10.09
C GLN A 284 -91.51 65.62 -11.21
N ARG A 285 -91.50 65.10 -12.45
CA ARG A 285 -91.03 65.84 -13.64
C ARG A 285 -91.92 67.05 -13.98
N GLN A 286 -93.24 66.93 -13.82
CA GLN A 286 -94.17 68.06 -14.01
C GLN A 286 -93.95 69.16 -12.96
N GLN A 287 -93.70 68.80 -11.70
CA GLN A 287 -93.41 69.75 -10.62
C GLN A 287 -92.11 70.52 -10.85
N ILE A 288 -91.02 69.84 -11.25
CA ILE A 288 -89.75 70.50 -11.62
C ILE A 288 -89.96 71.55 -12.72
N ASN A 289 -90.72 71.19 -13.76
CA ASN A 289 -91.01 72.11 -14.87
C ASN A 289 -91.88 73.30 -14.46
N SER A 290 -92.86 73.09 -13.57
CA SER A 290 -93.72 74.16 -13.05
C SER A 290 -92.92 75.19 -12.23
N ILE A 291 -92.10 74.72 -11.30
CA ILE A 291 -91.27 75.59 -10.46
C ILE A 291 -90.21 76.33 -11.29
N THR A 292 -89.59 75.65 -12.27
CA THR A 292 -88.63 76.29 -13.18
C THR A 292 -89.26 77.45 -13.95
N LYS A 293 -90.50 77.28 -14.44
CA LYS A 293 -91.26 78.36 -15.09
C LYS A 293 -91.59 79.49 -14.11
N ARG A 294 -92.03 79.17 -12.88
CA ARG A 294 -92.34 80.16 -11.84
C ARG A 294 -91.15 81.05 -11.51
N PHE A 295 -89.99 80.43 -11.25
CA PHE A 295 -88.76 81.15 -10.91
C PHE A 295 -88.24 82.01 -12.05
N LYS A 296 -88.30 81.53 -13.31
CA LYS A 296 -87.91 82.32 -14.48
C LYS A 296 -88.77 83.57 -14.69
N THR A 297 -90.06 83.51 -14.32
CA THR A 297 -90.98 84.64 -14.43
C THR A 297 -90.81 85.65 -13.30
N LEU A 298 -90.65 85.19 -12.05
CA LEU A 298 -90.58 86.07 -10.87
C LEU A 298 -89.22 86.73 -10.66
N TYR A 299 -88.12 86.03 -10.94
CA TYR A 299 -86.78 86.48 -10.58
C TYR A 299 -85.92 86.78 -11.81
N LYS A 300 -86.16 87.95 -12.44
CA LYS A 300 -85.49 88.34 -13.69
C LYS A 300 -83.98 88.63 -13.54
N ASN A 301 -83.51 88.91 -12.33
CA ASN A 301 -82.10 89.21 -12.06
C ASN A 301 -81.29 87.96 -11.67
N LEU A 302 -81.95 86.79 -11.56
CA LEU A 302 -81.35 85.53 -11.14
C LEU A 302 -81.34 84.50 -12.27
N GLU A 303 -80.31 83.68 -12.28
CA GLU A 303 -80.22 82.49 -13.13
C GLU A 303 -80.17 81.25 -12.24
N ILE A 304 -81.15 80.36 -12.35
CA ILE A 304 -81.29 79.21 -11.45
C ILE A 304 -80.99 77.93 -12.23
N GLN A 305 -80.00 77.18 -11.76
CA GLN A 305 -79.61 75.89 -12.37
C GLN A 305 -80.66 74.79 -12.09
N PRO A 306 -80.83 73.80 -12.98
CA PRO A 306 -81.79 72.71 -12.79
C PRO A 306 -81.60 71.96 -11.46
N ARG A 307 -80.33 71.78 -11.05
CA ARG A 307 -79.98 71.14 -9.78
C ARG A 307 -80.49 71.90 -8.56
N ALA A 308 -80.54 73.23 -8.62
CA ALA A 308 -81.10 74.06 -7.56
C ALA A 308 -82.62 73.88 -7.43
N VAL A 309 -83.34 73.65 -8.55
CA VAL A 309 -84.79 73.39 -8.55
C VAL A 309 -85.11 72.03 -7.94
N GLU A 310 -84.32 71.00 -8.26
CA GLU A 310 -84.43 69.69 -7.62
C GLU A 310 -84.19 69.77 -6.12
N GLY A 311 -83.15 70.50 -5.72
CA GLY A 311 -82.81 70.76 -4.33
C GLY A 311 -83.93 71.49 -3.58
N PHE A 312 -84.54 72.51 -4.21
CA PHE A 312 -85.68 73.24 -3.67
C PHE A 312 -86.90 72.32 -3.41
N LEU A 313 -87.24 71.44 -4.35
CA LEU A 313 -88.35 70.49 -4.19
C LEU A 313 -88.11 69.45 -3.10
N SER A 314 -86.84 69.15 -2.78
CA SER A 314 -86.48 68.24 -1.69
C SER A 314 -86.60 68.86 -0.29
N LEU A 315 -86.77 70.18 -0.20
CA LEU A 315 -86.95 70.87 1.08
C LEU A 315 -88.37 70.63 1.64
N GLN A 316 -88.49 70.61 2.96
CA GLN A 316 -89.79 70.62 3.65
C GLN A 316 -90.46 72.01 3.52
N GLY A 317 -91.79 72.07 3.57
CA GLY A 317 -92.58 73.28 3.26
C GLY A 317 -92.09 74.58 3.90
N ASP A 318 -91.76 74.56 5.19
CA ASP A 318 -91.24 75.75 5.90
C ASP A 318 -89.88 76.21 5.36
N LEU A 319 -89.01 75.27 4.98
CA LEU A 319 -87.72 75.58 4.36
C LEU A 319 -87.89 76.05 2.91
N GLN A 320 -88.91 75.58 2.17
CA GLN A 320 -89.21 76.10 0.83
C GLN A 320 -89.64 77.56 0.90
N LEU A 321 -90.51 77.93 1.84
CA LEU A 321 -90.94 79.32 2.03
C LEU A 321 -89.77 80.24 2.37
N ARG A 322 -88.91 79.82 3.31
CA ARG A 322 -87.70 80.57 3.67
C ARG A 322 -86.66 80.63 2.54
N ALA A 323 -86.55 79.58 1.74
CA ALA A 323 -85.70 79.58 0.55
C ALA A 323 -86.22 80.57 -0.49
N GLU A 324 -87.52 80.63 -0.71
CA GLU A 324 -88.16 81.53 -1.67
C GLU A 324 -88.06 83.00 -1.25
N GLU A 325 -88.24 83.30 0.05
CA GLU A 325 -87.96 84.60 0.64
C GLU A 325 -86.50 85.01 0.43
N PHE A 326 -85.56 84.08 0.67
CA PHE A 326 -84.14 84.34 0.46
C PHE A 326 -83.80 84.60 -1.02
N ILE A 327 -84.39 83.85 -1.95
CA ILE A 327 -84.25 84.06 -3.40
C ILE A 327 -84.81 85.42 -3.80
N HIS A 328 -85.95 85.83 -3.23
CA HIS A 328 -86.53 87.14 -3.48
C HIS A 328 -85.59 88.27 -3.04
N ASN A 329 -85.07 88.21 -1.81
CA ASN A 329 -84.09 89.18 -1.30
C ASN A 329 -82.82 89.23 -2.16
N MET A 330 -82.36 88.07 -2.66
CA MET A 330 -81.22 87.97 -3.57
C MET A 330 -81.48 88.64 -4.93
N ASN A 331 -82.71 88.56 -5.44
CA ASN A 331 -83.13 89.18 -6.69
C ASN A 331 -83.25 90.71 -6.58
N GLU A 332 -83.63 91.22 -5.41
CA GLU A 332 -83.73 92.66 -5.15
C GLU A 332 -82.35 93.29 -4.94
N ASN A 333 -81.54 92.77 -4.00
CA ASN A 333 -80.23 93.33 -3.67
C ASN A 333 -79.24 92.25 -3.23
N THR A 334 -78.40 91.78 -4.16
CA THR A 334 -77.38 90.75 -3.86
C THR A 334 -76.31 91.22 -2.83
N ASN A 335 -76.09 92.53 -2.65
CA ASN A 335 -75.08 93.06 -1.73
C ASN A 335 -75.49 93.06 -0.24
N GLN A 336 -76.77 92.82 0.07
CA GLN A 336 -77.27 92.79 1.46
C GLN A 336 -77.24 91.39 2.10
N LEU A 337 -76.76 90.37 1.38
CA LEU A 337 -76.76 88.99 1.85
C LEU A 337 -75.56 88.68 2.74
N SER A 338 -75.80 88.02 3.88
CA SER A 338 -74.75 87.50 4.75
C SER A 338 -74.09 86.27 4.12
N VAL A 339 -72.85 86.42 3.68
CA VAL A 339 -72.05 85.33 3.11
C VAL A 339 -71.32 84.61 4.24
N ARG A 340 -71.59 83.31 4.41
CA ARG A 340 -70.95 82.49 5.46
C ARG A 340 -69.52 82.10 5.08
N ARG A 341 -69.32 81.61 3.85
CA ARG A 341 -68.00 81.20 3.35
C ARG A 341 -67.93 81.25 1.82
N LYS A 342 -66.70 81.37 1.33
CA LYS A 342 -66.34 81.31 -0.10
C LYS A 342 -65.86 79.88 -0.42
N VAL A 343 -66.50 79.24 -1.40
CA VAL A 343 -66.19 77.88 -1.86
C VAL A 343 -65.52 77.97 -3.22
N PHE A 344 -64.37 77.33 -3.36
CA PHE A 344 -63.58 77.33 -4.60
C PHE A 344 -63.83 76.06 -5.39
N SER A 345 -64.05 76.20 -6.70
CA SER A 345 -64.07 75.07 -7.64
C SER A 345 -62.64 74.70 -8.03
N LYS A 346 -62.39 73.42 -8.35
CA LYS A 346 -61.06 72.94 -8.78
C LYS A 346 -60.73 73.32 -10.24
N LYS A 347 -61.72 73.71 -11.04
CA LYS A 347 -61.61 73.92 -12.50
C LYS A 347 -61.43 75.39 -12.93
N GLY A 348 -61.03 76.28 -12.01
CA GLY A 348 -60.71 77.68 -12.35
C GLY A 348 -61.92 78.56 -12.65
N VAL A 349 -63.15 78.08 -12.38
CA VAL A 349 -64.37 78.87 -12.49
C VAL A 349 -64.55 79.68 -11.19
N GLY A 350 -64.91 80.96 -11.32
CA GLY A 350 -64.94 81.93 -10.22
C GLY A 350 -65.63 81.45 -8.93
N PRO A 351 -65.31 82.05 -7.78
CA PRO A 351 -65.70 81.55 -6.47
C PRO A 351 -67.23 81.50 -6.29
N ALA A 352 -67.72 80.38 -5.75
CA ALA A 352 -69.09 80.26 -5.27
C ALA A 352 -69.17 80.75 -3.82
N PHE A 353 -70.31 81.31 -3.45
CA PHE A 353 -70.59 81.82 -2.12
C PHE A 353 -71.67 80.96 -1.48
N GLU A 354 -71.46 80.60 -0.22
CA GLU A 354 -72.44 79.89 0.60
C GLU A 354 -73.18 80.89 1.49
N CYS A 355 -74.50 80.87 1.39
CA CYS A 355 -75.40 81.56 2.30
C CYS A 355 -76.29 80.57 3.04
N GLU A 356 -76.69 80.94 4.25
CA GLU A 356 -77.57 80.13 5.09
C GLU A 356 -78.94 80.76 5.21
N PHE A 357 -79.98 79.93 5.20
CA PHE A 357 -81.36 80.35 5.44
C PHE A 357 -82.05 79.35 6.37
N GLY A 358 -82.94 79.82 7.24
CA GLY A 358 -83.78 78.96 8.06
C GLY A 358 -83.06 77.91 8.92
N TYR A 359 -81.95 78.28 9.58
CA TYR A 359 -81.12 77.47 10.51
C TYR A 359 -80.41 76.23 9.91
N ARG A 360 -81.01 75.57 8.90
CA ARG A 360 -80.46 74.34 8.29
C ARG A 360 -80.35 74.41 6.77
N GLY A 361 -80.90 75.44 6.12
CA GLY A 361 -80.87 75.62 4.67
C GLY A 361 -79.59 76.27 4.20
N ARG A 362 -79.10 75.86 3.02
CA ARG A 362 -77.91 76.41 2.37
C ARG A 362 -78.19 76.69 0.90
N ILE A 363 -77.75 77.87 0.43
CA ILE A 363 -77.79 78.24 -0.99
C ILE A 363 -76.38 78.56 -1.44
N TYR A 364 -76.01 77.93 -2.55
CA TYR A 364 -74.74 78.15 -3.23
C TYR A 364 -74.98 78.97 -4.49
N TRP A 365 -74.33 80.12 -4.57
CA TRP A 365 -74.50 81.05 -5.69
C TRP A 365 -73.17 81.62 -6.16
N ARG A 366 -73.13 82.17 -7.38
CA ARG A 366 -71.96 82.88 -7.91
C ARG A 366 -72.39 84.10 -8.72
N ARG A 367 -71.47 85.04 -8.94
CA ARG A 367 -71.69 86.15 -9.89
C ARG A 367 -71.50 85.62 -11.31
N GLY A 368 -72.56 85.69 -12.12
CA GLY A 368 -72.54 85.31 -13.53
C GLY A 368 -72.17 86.48 -14.46
N PRO A 369 -71.98 86.21 -15.76
CA PRO A 369 -71.75 87.25 -16.77
C PRO A 369 -72.97 88.17 -16.88
N GLY A 370 -72.75 89.49 -16.96
CA GLY A 370 -73.82 90.48 -17.20
C GLY A 370 -74.60 90.95 -15.96
N LYS A 371 -73.97 91.03 -14.78
CA LYS A 371 -74.58 91.47 -13.49
C LYS A 371 -75.70 90.56 -12.95
N ARG A 372 -75.92 89.38 -13.54
CA ARG A 372 -76.88 88.38 -13.03
C ARG A 372 -76.25 87.45 -12.00
N THR A 373 -77.00 87.14 -10.96
CA THR A 373 -76.56 86.21 -9.90
C THR A 373 -77.05 84.80 -10.23
N GLN A 374 -76.14 83.82 -10.24
CA GLN A 374 -76.47 82.44 -10.59
C GLN A 374 -76.56 81.56 -9.34
N ILE A 375 -77.72 80.93 -9.13
CA ILE A 375 -77.94 79.94 -8.06
C ILE A 375 -77.60 78.56 -8.60
N LEU A 376 -76.64 77.90 -7.96
CA LEU A 376 -76.09 76.62 -8.39
C LEU A 376 -76.80 75.45 -7.70
N VAL A 377 -76.96 75.52 -6.39
CA VAL A 377 -77.55 74.44 -5.56
C VAL A 377 -78.30 75.05 -4.38
N ILE A 378 -79.46 74.46 -4.06
CA ILE A 378 -80.23 74.74 -2.85
C ILE A 378 -80.31 73.42 -2.07
N GLY A 379 -79.96 73.44 -0.79
CA GLY A 379 -79.90 72.22 0.01
C GLY A 379 -80.04 72.47 1.50
N THR A 380 -79.74 71.44 2.28
CA THR A 380 -79.72 71.49 3.74
C THR A 380 -78.34 71.12 4.28
N LYS A 381 -78.10 71.31 5.58
CA LYS A 381 -76.90 70.81 6.27
C LYS A 381 -76.62 69.32 5.99
N ASN A 382 -77.64 68.50 5.75
CA ASN A 382 -77.49 67.07 5.51
C ASN A 382 -77.04 66.76 4.06
N SER A 383 -77.34 67.63 3.10
CA SER A 383 -76.91 67.48 1.70
C SER A 383 -75.56 68.14 1.41
N GLN A 384 -75.02 68.89 2.37
CA GLN A 384 -73.80 69.70 2.23
C GLN A 384 -72.64 68.94 1.57
N THR A 385 -72.32 67.71 1.98
CA THR A 385 -71.19 66.95 1.41
C THR A 385 -71.42 66.62 -0.07
N LYS A 386 -72.65 66.28 -0.44
CA LYS A 386 -73.02 65.99 -1.85
C LYS A 386 -73.05 67.27 -2.68
N ASP A 387 -73.54 68.36 -2.10
CA ASP A 387 -73.64 69.67 -2.76
C ASP A 387 -72.24 70.25 -3.02
N LEU A 388 -71.31 70.10 -2.08
CA LEU A 388 -69.90 70.50 -2.27
C LEU A 388 -69.20 69.65 -3.33
N ALA A 389 -69.42 68.33 -3.34
CA ALA A 389 -68.85 67.46 -4.38
C ALA A 389 -69.33 67.85 -5.79
N TYR A 390 -70.60 68.27 -5.93
CA TYR A 390 -71.12 68.81 -7.19
C TYR A 390 -70.45 70.14 -7.57
N LEU A 391 -70.28 71.05 -6.61
CA LEU A 391 -69.61 72.35 -6.84
C LEU A 391 -68.12 72.22 -7.15
N GLU A 392 -67.45 71.19 -6.63
CA GLU A 392 -66.05 70.89 -6.99
C GLU A 392 -65.90 70.38 -8.44
N GLY A 393 -66.95 69.74 -8.98
CA GLY A 393 -66.96 69.17 -10.33
C GLY A 393 -67.32 70.14 -11.46
N LEU A 394 -67.97 71.25 -11.11
CA LEU A 394 -68.29 72.40 -11.99
C LEU A 394 -67.04 73.23 -12.29
#